data_AF-A0A0P1HC87-F1
#
_entry.id   AF-A0A0P1HC87-F1
#
_cell.length_a   1.000
_cell.length_b   1.000
_cell.length_c   1.000
_cell.angle_alpha   90.00
_cell.angle_beta   90.00
_cell.angle_gamma   90.00
#
_symmetry.space_group_name_H-M   'P 1'
#
loop_
_entity.id
_entity.type
_entity.pdbx_description
1 polymer ?
#
loop_
_entity_poly.entity_id
_entity_poly.type
_entity_poly.pdbx_seq_one_letter_code
_entity_poly.pdbx_strand_id
1 'polypeptide(L)'
;MRRPLALLPICAVLAIGLLTGCTNEPELENRISPALRKADYPDLAPIDQLLEPLPAPQDQALELEQELEARSNRLERRAEALRRATN
;
A
#
# COMPACT_ATOMS: atom_id res chain seq x y z
N MET A 1 -9.46 40.58 27.40
CA MET A 1 -10.09 40.50 26.05
C MET A 1 -9.03 39.98 25.09
N ARG A 2 -9.26 38.78 24.54
CA ARG A 2 -8.23 37.87 24.04
C ARG A 2 -7.86 38.19 22.60
N ARG A 3 -6.57 38.43 22.37
CA ARG A 3 -5.86 38.71 21.11
C ARG A 3 -6.34 37.83 19.92
N PRO A 4 -7.32 38.27 19.12
CA PRO A 4 -7.69 37.54 17.90
C PRO A 4 -6.71 37.84 16.76
N LEU A 5 -5.93 38.93 16.90
CA LEU A 5 -5.04 39.46 15.88
C LEU A 5 -3.76 38.63 15.68
N ALA A 6 -3.36 37.82 16.67
CA ALA A 6 -2.17 36.98 16.60
C ALA A 6 -2.38 35.66 15.82
N LEU A 7 -3.64 35.24 15.61
CA LEU A 7 -4.01 34.03 14.86
C LEU A 7 -4.10 34.26 13.35
N LEU A 8 -4.37 35.50 12.94
CA LEU A 8 -4.52 35.90 11.53
C LEU A 8 -3.28 35.63 10.65
N PRO A 9 -2.02 35.89 11.08
CA PRO A 9 -0.85 35.59 10.25
C PRO A 9 -0.62 34.08 10.09
N ILE A 10 -0.96 33.28 11.10
CA ILE A 10 -0.80 31.82 11.04
C ILE A 10 -1.76 31.22 10.02
N CYS A 11 -3.02 31.65 10.02
CA CYS A 11 -3.99 31.23 9.01
C CYS A 11 -3.59 31.66 7.58
N ALA A 12 -3.01 32.84 7.42
CA ALA A 12 -2.54 33.31 6.12
C ALA A 12 -1.37 32.46 5.58
N VAL A 13 -0.41 32.09 6.43
CA VAL A 13 0.71 31.22 6.02
C VAL A 13 0.22 29.81 5.68
N LEU A 14 -0.71 29.26 6.46
CA LEU A 14 -1.33 27.96 6.16
C LEU A 14 -2.08 27.97 4.82
N ALA A 15 -2.85 29.04 4.55
CA ALA A 15 -3.57 29.19 3.28
C ALA A 15 -2.63 29.24 2.08
N ILE A 16 -1.48 29.92 2.20
CA ILE A 16 -0.47 30.00 1.12
C ILE A 16 0.21 28.64 0.91
N GLY A 17 0.52 27.89 1.97
CA GLY A 17 1.13 26.56 1.87
C GLY A 17 0.24 25.49 1.22
N LEU A 18 -1.09 25.62 1.33
CA LEU A 18 -2.03 24.73 0.65
C LEU A 18 -2.01 24.89 -0.88
N LEU A 19 -1.56 26.04 -1.40
CA LEU A 19 -1.44 26.28 -2.85
C LEU A 19 -0.14 25.70 -3.44
N THR A 20 0.87 25.36 -2.62
CA THR A 20 2.16 24.84 -3.10
C THR A 20 2.17 23.32 -3.26
N GLY A 21 1.05 22.63 -3.02
CA GLY A 21 0.91 21.18 -3.24
C GLY A 21 0.55 20.78 -4.67
N CYS A 22 0.16 21.73 -5.53
CA CYS A 22 -0.16 21.50 -6.93
C CYS A 22 1.04 21.78 -7.85
N THR A 23 2.26 21.44 -7.43
CA THR A 23 3.44 21.66 -8.27
C THR A 23 3.53 20.55 -9.32
N ASN A 24 3.30 20.92 -10.58
CA ASN A 24 3.66 20.08 -11.72
C ASN A 24 5.18 19.95 -11.75
N GLU A 25 5.69 18.75 -11.50
CA GLU A 25 7.12 18.45 -11.50
C GLU A 25 7.64 18.55 -12.96
N PRO A 26 8.35 19.62 -13.33
CA PRO A 26 8.70 19.87 -14.73
C PRO A 26 9.60 18.76 -15.29
N GLU A 27 10.43 18.17 -14.44
CA GLU A 27 11.31 17.03 -14.78
C GLU A 27 10.54 15.74 -15.09
N LEU A 28 9.29 15.61 -14.64
CA LEU A 28 8.40 14.49 -14.99
C LEU A 28 7.52 14.85 -16.19
N GLU A 29 6.94 16.05 -16.20
CA GLU A 29 6.04 16.52 -17.26
C GLU A 29 6.76 16.60 -18.63
N ASN A 30 8.03 17.04 -18.63
CA ASN A 30 8.82 17.15 -19.86
C ASN A 30 9.28 15.82 -20.44
N ARG A 31 9.09 14.70 -19.73
CA ARG A 31 9.40 13.35 -20.25
C ARG A 31 8.40 12.89 -21.28
N ILE A 32 7.20 13.49 -21.31
CA ILE A 32 6.17 13.18 -22.30
C ILE A 32 6.31 14.13 -23.49
N SER A 33 6.56 13.55 -24.66
CA SER A 33 6.67 14.34 -25.89
C SER A 33 5.38 15.12 -26.16
N PRO A 34 5.44 16.30 -26.79
CA PRO A 34 4.24 17.08 -27.11
C PRO A 34 3.22 16.31 -27.97
N ALA A 35 3.70 15.37 -28.79
CA ALA A 35 2.85 14.50 -29.61
C ALA A 35 2.10 13.46 -28.75
N LEU A 36 2.77 12.85 -27.78
CA LEU A 36 2.15 11.86 -26.88
C LEU A 36 1.12 12.46 -25.94
N ARG A 37 1.27 13.75 -25.56
CA ARG A 37 0.29 14.46 -24.72
C ARG A 37 -1.09 14.62 -25.37
N LYS A 38 -1.18 14.56 -26.69
CA LYS A 38 -2.42 14.72 -27.46
C LYS A 38 -2.80 13.46 -28.23
N ALA A 39 -2.03 12.39 -28.08
CA ALA A 39 -2.32 11.13 -28.72
C ALA A 39 -3.58 10.52 -28.09
N ASP A 40 -4.33 9.77 -28.89
CA ASP A 40 -5.42 8.96 -28.37
C ASP A 40 -4.88 7.95 -27.37
N TYR A 41 -5.70 7.63 -26.39
CA TYR A 41 -5.37 6.59 -25.41
C TYR A 41 -5.28 5.24 -26.13
N PRO A 42 -4.24 4.42 -25.86
CA PRO A 42 -4.07 3.15 -26.55
C PRO A 42 -5.18 2.15 -26.19
N ASP A 43 -5.40 1.18 -27.06
CA ASP A 43 -6.30 0.08 -26.76
C ASP A 43 -5.82 -0.70 -25.53
N LEU A 44 -6.75 -0.98 -24.62
CA LEU A 44 -6.47 -1.74 -23.40
C LEU A 44 -6.24 -3.20 -23.77
N ALA A 45 -5.07 -3.72 -23.39
CA ALA A 45 -4.80 -5.15 -23.48
C ALA A 45 -5.64 -5.91 -22.43
N PRO A 46 -6.24 -7.07 -22.79
CA PRO A 46 -6.96 -7.90 -21.83
C PRO A 46 -6.06 -8.34 -20.67
N ILE A 47 -6.52 -8.12 -19.44
CA ILE A 47 -5.77 -8.40 -18.21
C ILE A 47 -5.35 -9.87 -18.13
N ASP A 48 -6.21 -10.79 -18.55
CA ASP A 48 -5.95 -12.24 -18.53
C ASP A 48 -4.72 -12.65 -19.37
N GLN A 49 -4.30 -11.80 -20.32
CA GLN A 49 -3.12 -12.03 -21.16
C GLN A 49 -1.85 -11.40 -20.61
N LEU A 50 -1.98 -10.54 -19.58
CA LEU A 50 -0.88 -9.81 -18.96
C LEU A 50 -0.44 -10.41 -17.63
N LEU A 51 -1.32 -11.15 -16.96
CA LEU A 51 -1.00 -11.78 -15.69
C LEU A 51 -0.23 -13.08 -15.88
N GLU A 52 0.78 -13.28 -15.04
CA GLU A 52 1.37 -14.60 -14.85
C GLU A 52 0.32 -15.55 -14.26
N PRO A 53 0.30 -16.83 -14.68
CA PRO A 53 -0.60 -17.82 -14.10
C PRO A 53 -0.31 -17.97 -12.60
N LEU A 54 -1.29 -17.68 -11.75
CA LEU A 54 -1.21 -18.02 -10.33
C LEU A 54 -1.47 -19.52 -10.13
N PRO A 55 -0.84 -20.14 -9.12
CA PRO A 55 -1.18 -21.50 -8.72
C PRO A 55 -2.67 -21.60 -8.35
N ALA A 56 -3.27 -22.77 -8.57
CA ALA A 56 -4.68 -22.95 -8.29
C ALA A 56 -4.95 -22.67 -6.80
N PRO A 57 -6.10 -22.05 -6.44
CA PRO A 57 -6.41 -21.76 -5.04
C PRO A 57 -6.37 -22.98 -4.12
N GLN A 58 -6.69 -24.16 -4.65
CA GLN A 58 -6.67 -25.42 -3.91
C GLN A 58 -5.25 -25.82 -3.51
N ASP A 59 -4.27 -25.61 -4.40
CA ASP A 59 -2.86 -25.95 -4.12
C ASP A 59 -2.29 -25.04 -3.03
N GLN A 60 -2.59 -23.74 -3.11
CA GLN A 60 -2.19 -22.75 -2.10
C GLN A 60 -2.83 -23.03 -0.73
N ALA A 61 -4.11 -23.44 -0.72
CA ALA A 61 -4.81 -23.80 0.51
C ALA A 61 -4.19 -25.03 1.18
N LEU A 62 -3.82 -26.04 0.39
CA LEU A 62 -3.20 -27.27 0.90
C LEU A 62 -1.81 -27.01 1.52
N GLU A 63 -0.99 -26.17 0.90
CA GLU A 63 0.29 -25.75 1.47
C GLU A 63 0.10 -25.01 2.80
N LEU A 64 -0.86 -24.07 2.83
CA LEU A 64 -1.16 -23.30 4.03
C LEU A 64 -1.67 -24.18 5.18
N GLU A 65 -2.57 -25.12 4.89
CA GLU A 65 -3.09 -26.07 5.88
C GLU A 65 -1.95 -26.89 6.52
N GLN A 66 -1.00 -27.38 5.72
CA GLN A 66 0.16 -28.11 6.21
C GLN A 66 1.06 -27.26 7.11
N GLU A 67 1.28 -25.98 6.74
CA GLU A 67 2.05 -25.06 7.56
C GLU A 67 1.37 -24.82 8.92
N LEU A 68 0.06 -24.58 8.91
CA LEU A 68 -0.72 -24.32 10.11
C LEU A 68 -0.76 -25.53 11.04
N GLU A 69 -0.93 -26.73 10.50
CA GLU A 69 -0.89 -27.98 11.26
C GLU A 69 0.50 -28.23 11.86
N ALA A 70 1.57 -27.98 11.10
CA ALA A 70 2.92 -28.09 11.66
C ALA A 70 3.16 -27.08 12.79
N ARG A 71 2.56 -25.89 12.70
CA ARG A 71 2.66 -24.83 13.72
C ARG A 71 1.87 -25.17 14.97
N SER A 72 0.63 -25.63 14.85
CA SER A 72 -0.20 -26.05 15.99
C SER A 72 0.51 -27.13 16.81
N ASN A 73 1.00 -28.17 16.15
CA ASN A 73 1.74 -29.27 16.78
C ASN A 73 3.01 -28.83 17.53
N ARG A 74 3.69 -27.77 17.08
CA ARG A 74 4.85 -27.20 17.80
C ARG A 74 4.41 -26.43 19.04
N LEU A 75 3.31 -25.69 18.94
CA LEU A 75 2.77 -24.90 20.06
C LEU A 75 2.22 -25.81 21.16
N GLU A 76 1.52 -26.87 20.80
CA GLU A 76 0.99 -27.86 21.75
C GLU A 76 2.11 -28.53 22.54
N ARG A 77 3.16 -29.03 21.87
CA ARG A 77 4.33 -29.60 22.54
C ARG A 77 5.01 -28.62 23.50
N ARG A 78 5.10 -27.35 23.12
CA ARG A 78 5.65 -26.29 24.00
C ARG A 78 4.77 -26.06 25.21
N ALA A 79 3.46 -25.99 25.02
CA ALA A 79 2.50 -25.83 26.12
C ALA A 79 2.55 -27.02 27.10
N GLU A 80 2.65 -28.25 26.60
CA GLU A 80 2.82 -29.44 27.44
C GLU A 80 4.13 -29.43 28.23
N ALA A 81 5.24 -29.01 27.62
CA ALA A 81 6.51 -28.86 28.31
C ALA A 81 6.42 -27.83 29.45
N LEU A 82 5.76 -26.70 29.20
CA LEU A 82 5.54 -25.66 30.23
C LEU A 82 4.66 -26.17 31.37
N ARG A 83 3.55 -26.86 31.07
CA ARG A 83 2.66 -27.46 32.06
C ARG A 83 3.40 -28.47 32.94
N ARG A 84 4.32 -29.25 32.38
CA ARG A 84 5.14 -30.21 33.13
C ARG A 84 6.24 -29.55 33.97
N ALA A 85 6.71 -28.37 33.60
CA ALA A 85 7.74 -27.64 34.35
C ALA A 85 7.15 -26.82 35.52
N THR A 86 5.84 -26.53 35.48
CA THR A 86 5.16 -25.68 36.47
C THR A 86 4.30 -26.48 37.47
N ASN A 87 3.99 -27.74 37.18
CA ASN A 87 3.48 -28.71 38.18
C ASN A 87 4.64 -29.43 38.85
#